data_AF-A0A351GJZ5-F1
#
_entry.id   AF-A0A351GJZ5-F1
#
_cell.length_a   1.000
_cell.length_b   1.000
_cell.length_c   1.000
_cell.angle_alpha   90.00
_cell.angle_beta   90.00
_cell.angle_gamma   90.00
#
_symmetry.space_group_name_H-M   'P 1'
#
loop_
_entity.id
_entity.type
_entity.pdbx_description
1 polymer ?
#
loop_
_entity_poly.entity_id
_entity_poly.type
_entity_poly.pdbx_seq_one_letter_code
_entity_poly.pdbx_strand_id
1 'polypeptide(L)'
;MNIIQFTRDFPDEASCRVVFSDMSTSYTQFSKYVDTHITVKSSKVSTRKTLQWVHIAIANLKRTLLGVYHRINQEYLQLYLDEFCYKLNHRYFKDRLFDRLVIAVVGN
;
A
#
# COMPACT_ATOMS: atom_id res chain seq x y z
N MET A 1 -1.95 -4.45 -11.37
CA MET A 1 -1.26 -3.26 -10.82
C MET A 1 -1.25 -3.38 -9.30
N ASN A 2 -0.08 -3.71 -8.77
CA ASN A 2 0.18 -4.05 -7.38
C ASN A 2 0.38 -2.77 -6.54
N ILE A 3 0.20 -2.77 -5.21
CA ILE A 3 0.59 -1.62 -4.35
C ILE A 3 2.10 -1.29 -4.51
N ILE A 4 2.92 -2.24 -4.98
CA ILE A 4 4.29 -2.02 -5.44
C ILE A 4 4.31 -1.12 -6.68
N GLN A 5 3.35 -1.18 -7.59
CA GLN A 5 3.29 -0.25 -8.73
C GLN A 5 3.04 1.19 -8.27
N PHE A 6 2.19 1.39 -7.24
CA PHE A 6 1.97 2.72 -6.64
C PHE A 6 3.25 3.31 -6.03
N THR A 7 4.21 2.47 -5.64
CA THR A 7 5.53 2.88 -5.15
C THR A 7 6.62 2.84 -6.22
N ARG A 8 6.45 2.07 -7.31
CA ARG A 8 7.41 1.91 -8.42
C ARG A 8 7.19 2.89 -9.59
N ASP A 9 6.05 3.58 -9.64
CA ASP A 9 5.91 4.81 -10.45
C ASP A 9 6.69 5.99 -9.83
N PHE A 10 7.35 5.77 -8.68
CA PHE A 10 8.36 6.65 -8.11
C PHE A 10 9.71 5.91 -8.16
N PRO A 11 10.78 6.56 -8.64
CA PRO A 11 12.00 5.88 -9.07
C PRO A 11 12.64 5.09 -7.93
N ASP A 12 13.19 3.93 -8.30
CA ASP A 12 14.07 3.12 -7.46
C ASP A 12 15.19 3.97 -6.87
N GLU A 13 15.48 3.67 -5.60
CA GLU A 13 16.70 3.93 -4.84
C GLU A 13 17.58 5.11 -5.28
N ALA A 14 17.54 6.13 -4.42
CA ALA A 14 18.17 7.45 -4.50
C ALA A 14 17.37 8.48 -5.30
N SER A 15 16.75 9.40 -4.55
CA SER A 15 16.30 10.74 -4.97
C SER A 15 14.83 10.84 -5.43
N CYS A 16 14.03 11.53 -4.60
CA CYS A 16 12.64 11.95 -4.82
C CYS A 16 11.56 10.96 -4.37
N ARG A 17 11.37 10.88 -3.04
CA ARG A 17 10.22 10.19 -2.41
C ARG A 17 9.04 11.17 -2.33
N VAL A 18 8.27 11.32 -3.40
CA VAL A 18 7.03 12.13 -3.40
C VAL A 18 5.86 11.27 -2.96
N VAL A 19 5.14 11.69 -1.91
CA VAL A 19 3.92 11.00 -1.45
C VAL A 19 2.70 11.87 -1.68
N PHE A 20 1.68 11.27 -2.30
CA PHE A 20 0.34 11.84 -2.39
C PHE A 20 -0.55 11.22 -1.31
N SER A 21 -1.10 12.04 -0.43
CA SER A 21 -2.07 11.56 0.58
C SER A 21 -3.33 12.41 0.61
N ASP A 22 -4.34 11.95 1.33
CA ASP A 22 -5.41 12.81 1.75
C ASP A 22 -4.92 13.82 2.81
N MET A 23 -5.65 14.93 2.94
CA MET A 23 -5.34 16.03 3.86
C MET A 23 -5.69 15.71 5.32
N SER A 24 -5.45 14.48 5.77
CA SER A 24 -5.72 14.04 7.14
C SER A 24 -4.63 14.54 8.10
N THR A 25 -5.05 14.98 9.29
CA THR A 25 -4.15 15.45 10.34
C THR A 25 -3.51 14.30 11.14
N SER A 26 -3.99 13.07 10.95
CA SER A 26 -3.47 11.90 11.66
C SER A 26 -2.07 11.50 11.21
N TYR A 27 -1.65 11.91 10.01
CA TYR A 27 -0.30 11.64 9.54
C TYR A 27 0.68 12.61 10.17
N THR A 28 1.54 12.10 11.05
CA THR A 28 2.59 12.89 11.67
C THR A 28 3.95 12.40 11.17
N GLN A 29 4.91 13.33 11.04
CA GLN A 29 6.32 13.03 10.78
C GLN A 29 6.70 12.48 9.40
N PHE A 30 5.89 12.69 8.35
CA PHE A 30 6.28 12.30 6.98
C PHE A 30 7.59 12.96 6.52
N SER A 31 7.91 14.16 7.01
CA SER A 31 9.16 14.87 6.72
C SER A 31 10.44 14.07 7.05
N LYS A 32 10.35 13.01 7.86
CA LYS A 32 11.48 12.12 8.15
C LYS A 32 11.75 11.06 7.07
N TYR A 33 10.76 10.78 6.24
CA TYR A 33 10.74 9.60 5.35
C TYR A 33 10.52 9.95 3.88
N VAL A 34 10.00 11.15 3.59
CA VAL A 34 9.65 11.59 2.23
C VAL A 34 10.14 13.00 1.97
N ASP A 35 10.65 13.23 0.77
CA ASP A 35 11.21 14.52 0.37
C ASP A 35 10.10 15.53 0.10
N THR A 36 8.98 15.08 -0.46
CA THR A 36 7.84 15.93 -0.80
C THR A 36 6.54 15.24 -0.43
N HIS A 37 5.71 15.91 0.35
CA HIS A 37 4.39 15.42 0.73
C HIS A 37 3.31 16.31 0.13
N ILE A 38 2.58 15.78 -0.85
CA ILE A 38 1.49 16.46 -1.54
C ILE A 38 0.18 15.99 -0.92
N THR A 39 -0.47 16.87 -0.16
CA THR A 39 -1.78 16.59 0.43
C THR A 39 -2.90 17.06 -0.49
N VAL A 40 -3.89 16.21 -0.72
CA VAL A 40 -5.05 16.51 -1.54
C VAL A 40 -6.32 16.40 -0.69
N LYS A 41 -7.13 17.45 -0.65
CA LYS A 41 -8.43 17.40 0.03
C LYS A 41 -9.36 16.43 -0.71
N SER A 42 -9.99 15.53 0.04
CA SER A 42 -10.96 14.59 -0.51
C SER A 42 -12.19 15.32 -1.03
N SER A 43 -12.56 15.07 -2.29
CA SER A 43 -13.68 15.67 -3.00
C SER A 43 -14.16 14.70 -4.07
N LYS A 44 -15.37 14.89 -4.60
CA LYS A 44 -15.89 14.06 -5.70
C LYS A 44 -14.93 13.98 -6.90
N VAL A 45 -14.19 15.06 -7.18
CA VAL A 45 -13.25 15.11 -8.30
C VAL A 45 -11.92 14.45 -7.94
N SER A 46 -11.32 14.81 -6.81
CA SER A 46 -10.01 14.26 -6.38
C SER A 46 -10.08 12.76 -6.06
N THR A 47 -11.17 12.28 -5.46
CA THR A 47 -11.42 10.85 -5.22
C THR A 47 -11.51 10.02 -6.51
N ARG A 48 -11.93 10.62 -7.63
CA ARG A 48 -11.99 9.93 -8.93
C ARG A 48 -10.76 10.13 -9.80
N LYS A 49 -9.82 10.97 -9.37
CA LYS A 49 -8.59 11.27 -10.11
C LYS A 49 -7.38 10.94 -9.24
N THR A 50 -6.91 11.90 -8.46
CA THR A 50 -5.67 11.82 -7.69
C THR A 50 -5.67 10.75 -6.61
N LEU A 51 -6.80 10.53 -5.93
CA LEU A 51 -6.92 9.58 -4.82
C LEU A 51 -7.64 8.28 -5.22
N GLN A 52 -7.91 8.06 -6.51
CA GLN A 52 -8.73 6.93 -6.99
C GLN A 52 -8.18 5.59 -6.51
N TRP A 53 -6.88 5.35 -6.70
CA TRP A 53 -6.23 4.10 -6.31
C TRP A 53 -6.19 3.91 -4.80
N VAL A 54 -6.02 4.98 -4.03
CA VAL A 54 -6.06 4.94 -2.56
C VAL A 54 -7.44 4.47 -2.09
N HIS A 55 -8.52 5.04 -2.64
CA HIS A 55 -9.88 4.63 -2.30
C HIS A 55 -10.19 3.18 -2.72
N ILE A 56 -9.70 2.73 -3.88
CA ILE A 56 -9.84 1.33 -4.33
C ILE A 56 -9.07 0.38 -3.39
N ALA A 57 -7.85 0.74 -3.00
CA ALA A 57 -7.05 -0.06 -2.07
C ALA A 57 -7.73 -0.18 -0.70
N ILE A 58 -8.25 0.92 -0.15
CA ILE A 58 -9.00 0.92 1.12
C ILE A 58 -10.27 0.06 1.01
N ALA A 59 -11.02 0.16 -0.09
CA ALA A 59 -12.21 -0.65 -0.31
C ALA A 59 -11.89 -2.15 -0.39
N ASN A 60 -10.78 -2.50 -1.05
CA ASN A 60 -10.30 -3.89 -1.14
C ASN A 60 -9.80 -4.42 0.20
N LEU A 61 -9.10 -3.60 0.98
CA LEU A 61 -8.66 -3.95 2.32
C LEU A 61 -9.86 -4.26 3.21
N LYS A 62 -10.87 -3.38 3.26
CA LYS A 62 -12.10 -3.61 4.04
C LYS A 62 -12.78 -4.92 3.66
N ARG A 63 -12.91 -5.19 2.36
CA ARG A 63 -13.52 -6.44 1.86
C ARG A 63 -12.69 -7.67 2.23
N THR A 64 -11.36 -7.57 2.17
CA THR A 64 -10.45 -8.65 2.59
C THR A 64 -10.60 -8.93 4.07
N LEU A 65 -10.56 -7.87 4.89
CA LEU A 65 -10.69 -7.98 6.34
C LEU A 65 -12.01 -8.65 6.76
N LEU A 66 -13.12 -8.23 6.15
CA LEU A 66 -14.45 -8.78 6.42
C LEU A 66 -14.66 -10.19 5.85
N GLY A 67 -14.04 -10.51 4.71
CA GLY A 67 -14.27 -11.77 4.01
C GLY A 67 -13.35 -12.91 4.44
N VAL A 68 -12.12 -12.60 4.87
CA VAL A 68 -11.11 -13.60 5.21
C VAL A 68 -11.07 -13.86 6.72
N TYR A 69 -11.22 -12.84 7.56
CA TYR A 69 -11.07 -12.97 9.00
C TYR A 69 -12.44 -12.97 9.69
N HIS A 70 -12.73 -14.05 10.42
CA HIS A 70 -13.96 -14.15 11.22
C HIS A 70 -13.97 -13.21 12.44
N ARG A 71 -12.79 -12.85 12.97
CA ARG A 71 -12.59 -11.82 13.99
C ARG A 71 -11.30 -11.06 13.70
N ILE A 72 -11.31 -9.75 13.89
CA ILE A 72 -10.15 -8.88 13.74
C ILE A 72 -9.75 -8.44 15.15
N ASN A 73 -8.52 -8.75 15.56
CA ASN A 73 -7.96 -8.22 16.80
C ASN A 73 -7.07 -7.01 16.51
N GLN A 74 -7.23 -5.94 17.31
CA GLN A 74 -6.42 -4.73 17.19
C GLN A 74 -4.93 -5.01 17.40
N GLU A 75 -4.57 -5.98 18.24
CA GLU A 75 -3.16 -6.35 18.48
C GLU A 75 -2.43 -6.84 17.21
N TYR A 76 -3.16 -7.37 16.24
CA TYR A 76 -2.61 -7.89 14.98
C TYR A 76 -2.89 -6.97 13.78
N LEU A 77 -3.34 -5.73 14.01
CA LEU A 77 -3.73 -4.83 12.92
C LEU A 77 -2.60 -4.63 11.90
N GLN A 78 -1.37 -4.44 12.37
CA GLN A 78 -0.21 -4.29 11.49
C GLN A 78 0.03 -5.54 10.64
N LEU A 79 -0.06 -6.75 11.23
CA LEU A 79 0.11 -8.01 10.50
C LEU A 79 -0.96 -8.18 9.41
N TYR A 80 -2.22 -7.81 9.69
CA TYR A 80 -3.26 -7.86 8.65
C TYR A 80 -2.99 -6.90 7.50
N LEU A 81 -2.45 -5.71 7.80
CA LEU A 81 -2.07 -4.72 6.79
C LEU A 81 -0.87 -5.20 5.98
N ASP A 82 0.15 -5.78 6.63
CA ASP A 82 1.34 -6.31 5.98
C ASP A 82 0.98 -7.47 5.04
N GLU A 83 0.13 -8.39 5.49
CA GLU A 83 -0.38 -9.49 4.66
C GLU A 83 -1.22 -8.99 3.48
N PHE A 84 -2.09 -8.01 3.71
CA PHE A 84 -2.87 -7.38 2.64
C PHE A 84 -1.96 -6.74 1.60
N CYS A 85 -0.98 -5.94 2.05
CA CYS A 85 0.01 -5.33 1.19
C CYS A 85 0.77 -6.40 0.40
N TYR A 86 1.28 -7.44 1.05
CA TYR A 86 1.97 -8.54 0.39
C TYR A 86 1.10 -9.18 -0.72
N LYS A 87 -0.14 -9.58 -0.41
CA LYS A 87 -1.06 -10.20 -1.38
C LYS A 87 -1.42 -9.25 -2.52
N LEU A 88 -1.71 -7.98 -2.21
CA LEU A 88 -2.01 -6.97 -3.22
C LEU A 88 -0.78 -6.60 -4.05
N ASN A 89 0.42 -6.82 -3.51
CA ASN A 89 1.70 -6.60 -4.17
C ASN A 89 2.17 -7.76 -5.04
N HIS A 90 1.60 -8.93 -4.81
CA HIS A 90 1.99 -10.16 -5.45
C HIS A 90 0.86 -10.83 -6.24
N ARG A 91 -0.27 -10.13 -6.39
CA ARG A 91 -1.52 -10.65 -7.00
C ARG A 91 -1.32 -11.27 -8.38
N TYR A 92 -0.37 -10.76 -9.16
CA TYR A 92 -0.13 -11.19 -10.54
C TYR A 92 1.08 -12.11 -10.71
N PHE A 93 1.74 -12.54 -9.62
CA PHE A 93 2.90 -13.42 -9.72
C PHE A 93 2.55 -14.89 -9.98
N LYS A 94 1.27 -15.29 -9.83
CA LYS A 94 0.78 -16.64 -10.13
C LYS A 94 1.75 -17.72 -9.59
N ASP A 95 2.20 -18.60 -10.48
CA ASP A 95 3.14 -19.71 -10.30
C ASP A 95 4.56 -19.29 -9.87
N ARG A 96 4.96 -18.03 -10.06
CA ARG A 96 6.30 -17.52 -9.67
C ARG A 96 6.43 -17.15 -8.19
N LEU A 97 5.37 -17.29 -7.40
CA LEU A 97 5.40 -16.98 -5.96
C LEU A 97 6.41 -17.87 -5.22
N PHE A 98 6.39 -19.17 -5.53
CA PHE A 98 7.29 -20.13 -4.90
C PHE A 98 8.75 -19.82 -5.24
N ASP A 99 9.07 -19.63 -6.51
CA ASP A 99 10.45 -19.32 -6.94
C ASP A 99 10.99 -18.06 -6.29
N ARG A 100 10.16 -17.02 -6.16
CA ARG A 100 10.54 -15.77 -5.48
C ARG A 100 10.80 -15.97 -3.99
N LEU A 101 10.01 -16.82 -3.33
CA LEU A 101 10.24 -17.16 -1.94
C LEU A 101 11.58 -17.88 -1.78
N VAL A 102 11.88 -18.86 -2.65
CA VAL A 102 13.16 -19.58 -2.63
C VAL A 102 14.33 -18.63 -2.82
N ILE A 103 14.27 -17.72 -3.80
CA ILE A 103 15.32 -16.71 -4.03
C ILE A 103 15.52 -15.83 -2.79
N ALA A 104 14.44 -15.37 -2.16
CA ALA A 104 14.52 -14.51 -0.97
C ALA A 104 15.11 -15.22 0.26
N VAL A 105 14.91 -16.54 0.38
CA VAL A 105 15.46 -17.34 1.48
C VAL A 105 16.92 -17.68 1.25
N VAL A 106 17.32 -17.98 0.01
CA VAL A 106 18.71 -18.38 -0.33
C VAL A 106 19.65 -17.17 -0.45
N GLY A 107 19.13 -16.00 -0.82
CA GLY A 107 19.91 -14.76 -0.98
C GLY A 107 20.08 -13.92 0.29
N ASN A 108 19.58 -14.38 1.43
CA ASN A 108 19.75 -13.77 2.76
C ASN A 108 20.83 -14.52 3.55
#